data_AF-A0A3C1L3W6-F1
#
_entry.id   AF-A0A3C1L3W6-F1
#
_cell.length_a   1.000
_cell.length_b   1.000
_cell.length_c   1.000
_cell.angle_alpha   90.00
_cell.angle_beta   90.00
_cell.angle_gamma   90.00
#
_symmetry.space_group_name_H-M   'P 1'
#
loop_
_entity.id
_entity.type
_entity.pdbx_description
1 polymer ?
#
loop_
_entity_poly.entity_id
_entity_poly.type
_entity_poly.pdbx_seq_one_letter_code
_entity_poly.pdbx_strand_id
1 'polypeptide(L)'
;ASLVEAVGLGVDQFDCVMQTRIGRHGTALTGGGRLHIKNAQHALSDEPLDAECVCEVCQRHSRGYIRHLFQVGEPTAARLLSLHNVAWTLQLMDRMRAAVAAGTFHALRREVLAVWG
;
A
#
# COMPACT_ATOMS: atom_id res chain seq x y z
N ALA A 1 -11.61 -1.98 0.31
CA ALA A 1 -12.62 -2.83 0.98
C ALA A 1 -12.70 -4.25 0.43
N SER A 2 -12.77 -4.48 -0.89
CA SER A 2 -13.19 -5.76 -1.48
C SER A 2 -12.40 -7.00 -1.07
N LEU A 3 -11.11 -6.86 -0.77
CA LEU A 3 -10.25 -8.01 -0.49
C LEU A 3 -10.39 -8.56 0.94
N VAL A 4 -10.48 -7.70 1.97
CA VAL A 4 -10.77 -8.16 3.35
C VAL A 4 -12.20 -8.67 3.50
N GLU A 5 -13.13 -8.11 2.72
CA GLU A 5 -14.50 -8.61 2.66
C GLU A 5 -14.57 -10.01 2.05
N ALA A 6 -13.92 -10.22 0.91
CA ALA A 6 -13.92 -11.51 0.22
C ALA A 6 -13.30 -12.64 1.07
N VAL A 7 -12.22 -12.36 1.82
CA VAL A 7 -11.67 -13.32 2.80
C VAL A 7 -12.72 -13.66 3.87
N GLY A 8 -13.46 -12.66 4.35
CA GLY A 8 -14.57 -12.87 5.30
C GLY A 8 -15.75 -13.69 4.74
N LEU A 9 -15.82 -13.85 3.43
CA LEU A 9 -16.81 -14.66 2.72
C LEU A 9 -16.24 -16.02 2.26
N GLY A 10 -15.01 -16.36 2.66
CA GLY A 10 -14.38 -17.65 2.35
C GLY A 10 -13.66 -17.71 1.00
N VAL A 11 -13.25 -16.56 0.43
CA VAL A 11 -12.41 -16.54 -0.78
C VAL A 11 -10.93 -16.58 -0.40
N ASP A 12 -10.19 -17.54 -0.97
CA ASP A 12 -8.80 -17.83 -0.57
C ASP A 12 -7.73 -17.36 -1.58
N GLN A 13 -8.11 -17.02 -2.80
CA GLN A 13 -7.18 -16.61 -3.86
C GLN A 13 -7.63 -15.34 -4.57
N PHE A 14 -6.65 -14.50 -4.94
CA PHE A 14 -6.89 -13.21 -5.57
C PHE A 14 -5.80 -12.89 -6.59
N ASP A 15 -6.20 -12.28 -7.70
CA ASP A 15 -5.29 -11.58 -8.60
C ASP A 15 -5.87 -10.19 -8.93
N CYS A 16 -4.99 -9.23 -9.17
CA CYS A 16 -5.39 -7.92 -9.67
C CYS A 16 -4.19 -7.16 -10.22
N VAL A 17 -4.42 -6.38 -11.29
CA VAL A 17 -3.41 -5.44 -11.80
C VAL A 17 -3.34 -4.14 -11.00
N MET A 18 -4.29 -3.89 -10.09
CA MET A 18 -4.52 -2.59 -9.47
C MET A 18 -3.26 -2.04 -8.79
N GLN A 19 -2.59 -2.85 -7.97
CA GLN A 19 -1.43 -2.47 -7.17
C GLN A 19 -0.33 -1.85 -8.03
N THR A 20 0.03 -2.54 -9.12
CA THR A 20 1.08 -2.06 -10.02
C THR A 20 0.57 -0.96 -10.94
N ARG A 21 -0.68 -1.04 -11.43
CA ARG A 21 -1.28 -0.03 -12.32
C ARG A 21 -1.34 1.33 -11.65
N ILE A 22 -1.92 1.42 -10.44
CA ILE A 22 -2.03 2.69 -9.73
C ILE A 22 -0.66 3.18 -9.23
N GLY A 23 0.25 2.26 -8.92
CA GLY A 23 1.63 2.58 -8.56
C GLY A 23 2.33 3.35 -9.69
N ARG A 24 2.23 2.85 -10.94
CA ARG A 24 2.76 3.56 -12.12
C ARG A 24 2.09 4.92 -12.36
N HIS A 25 0.86 5.12 -11.88
CA HIS A 25 0.16 6.40 -11.99
C HIS A 25 0.38 7.35 -10.80
N GLY A 26 1.13 6.96 -9.77
CA GLY A 26 1.49 7.82 -8.64
C GLY A 26 0.61 7.67 -7.40
N THR A 27 -0.09 6.55 -7.24
CA THR A 27 -0.86 6.26 -6.02
C THR A 27 -0.19 5.14 -5.23
N ALA A 28 0.17 5.43 -3.98
CA ALA A 28 0.65 4.45 -3.02
C ALA A 28 -0.49 3.95 -2.13
N LEU A 29 -0.44 2.66 -1.76
CA LEU A 29 -1.31 2.04 -0.76
C LEU A 29 -0.64 2.13 0.62
N THR A 30 -1.35 2.59 1.64
CA THR A 30 -0.80 2.79 2.99
C THR A 30 -1.78 2.36 4.09
N GLY A 31 -1.31 2.19 5.33
CA GLY A 31 -2.16 1.98 6.50
C GLY A 31 -3.19 3.08 6.71
N GLY A 32 -2.90 4.31 6.24
CA GLY A 32 -3.81 5.47 6.27
C GLY A 32 -4.64 5.67 5.00
N GLY A 33 -4.68 4.71 4.08
CA GLY A 33 -5.46 4.79 2.85
C GLY A 33 -4.60 5.09 1.61
N ARG A 34 -5.22 5.70 0.59
CA ARG A 34 -4.53 6.07 -0.65
C ARG A 34 -3.69 7.33 -0.44
N LEU A 35 -2.43 7.27 -0.86
CA LEU A 35 -1.54 8.42 -0.90
C LEU A 35 -1.21 8.78 -2.35
N HIS A 36 -1.51 10.01 -2.76
CA HIS A 36 -1.20 10.53 -4.10
C HIS A 36 0.16 11.25 -4.08
N ILE A 37 1.22 10.53 -4.46
CA ILE A 37 2.60 10.99 -4.23
C ILE A 37 2.97 12.24 -5.03
N LYS A 38 2.24 12.51 -6.12
CA LYS A 38 2.48 13.67 -6.99
C LYS A 38 2.01 14.99 -6.35
N ASN A 39 1.19 14.95 -5.29
CA ASN A 39 0.66 16.13 -4.62
C ASN A 39 1.78 17.04 -4.10
N ALA A 40 1.58 18.37 -4.20
CA ALA A 40 2.59 19.36 -3.85
C ALA A 40 3.06 19.28 -2.39
N GLN A 41 2.16 18.88 -1.47
CA GLN A 41 2.46 18.72 -0.04
C GLN A 41 3.63 17.77 0.25
N HIS A 42 3.94 16.84 -0.66
CA HIS A 42 5.02 15.88 -0.47
C HIS A 42 6.38 16.38 -0.96
N ALA A 43 6.48 17.58 -1.55
CA ALA A 43 7.70 18.06 -2.23
C ALA A 43 8.95 18.04 -1.35
N LEU A 44 8.82 18.34 -0.06
CA LEU A 44 9.92 18.41 0.91
C LEU A 44 9.76 17.37 2.04
N SER A 45 8.97 16.32 1.81
CA SER A 45 8.68 15.33 2.84
C SER A 45 9.80 14.29 2.89
N ASP A 46 10.46 14.19 4.04
CA ASP A 46 11.46 13.15 4.34
C ASP A 46 10.85 11.84 4.87
N GLU A 47 9.53 11.81 5.05
CA GLU A 47 8.79 10.64 5.53
C GLU A 47 8.77 9.51 4.48
N PRO A 48 8.67 8.24 4.90
CA PRO A 48 8.43 7.12 3.99
C PRO A 48 7.01 7.17 3.40
N LEU A 49 6.71 6.36 2.38
CA LEU A 49 5.34 6.25 1.85
C LEU A 49 4.34 5.86 2.95
N ASP A 50 4.73 4.91 3.79
CA ASP A 50 3.97 4.42 4.94
C ASP A 50 4.93 4.15 6.10
N ALA A 51 4.63 4.68 7.28
CA ALA A 51 5.49 4.57 8.47
C ALA A 51 5.53 3.15 9.05
N GLU A 52 4.48 2.34 8.81
CA GLU A 52 4.41 0.97 9.30
C GLU A 52 4.94 -0.06 8.28
N CYS A 53 5.26 0.39 7.05
CA CYS A 53 5.71 -0.51 6.00
C CYS A 53 7.21 -0.77 6.08
N VAL A 54 7.57 -2.04 6.20
CA VAL A 54 8.98 -2.49 6.25
C VAL A 54 9.56 -2.83 4.87
N CYS A 55 8.94 -2.41 3.76
CA CYS A 55 9.47 -2.71 2.43
C CYS A 55 10.74 -1.90 2.14
N GLU A 56 11.54 -2.38 1.19
CA GLU A 56 12.82 -1.74 0.85
C GLU A 56 12.68 -0.29 0.36
N VAL A 57 11.50 0.07 -0.17
CA VAL A 57 11.21 1.43 -0.65
C VAL A 57 11.03 2.37 0.53
N CYS A 58 10.20 1.99 1.51
CA CYS A 58 9.96 2.79 2.72
C CYS A 58 11.21 2.91 3.60
N GLN A 59 12.11 1.94 3.57
CA GLN A 59 13.37 2.00 4.32
C GLN A 59 14.43 2.92 3.70
N ARG A 60 14.33 3.24 2.41
CA ARG A 60 15.42 3.90 1.66
C ARG A 60 15.04 5.22 1.01
N HIS A 61 13.76 5.47 0.81
CA HIS A 61 13.29 6.57 -0.02
C HIS A 61 12.19 7.37 0.67
N SER A 62 12.34 8.69 0.63
CA SER A 62 11.33 9.62 1.13
C SER A 62 10.24 9.88 0.10
N ARG A 63 9.09 10.39 0.58
CA ARG A 63 8.00 10.86 -0.25
C ARG A 63 8.44 11.96 -1.22
N GLY A 64 9.27 12.89 -0.75
CA GLY A 64 9.81 13.98 -1.56
C GLY A 64 10.68 13.49 -2.70
N TYR A 65 11.57 12.53 -2.43
CA TYR A 65 12.41 11.92 -3.47
C TYR A 65 11.56 11.21 -4.54
N ILE A 66 10.62 10.36 -4.12
CA ILE A 66 9.77 9.62 -5.05
C ILE A 66 8.87 10.58 -5.85
N ARG A 67 8.33 11.62 -5.22
CA ARG A 67 7.59 12.67 -5.91
C ARG A 67 8.46 13.34 -6.95
N HIS A 68 9.68 13.73 -6.61
CA HIS A 68 10.61 14.36 -7.53
C HIS A 68 10.83 13.49 -8.77
N LEU A 69 11.08 12.18 -8.60
CA LEU A 69 11.22 11.25 -9.73
C LEU A 69 9.98 11.25 -10.64
N PHE A 70 8.76 11.31 -10.09
CA PHE A 70 7.56 11.45 -10.92
C PHE A 70 7.48 12.78 -11.67
N GLN A 71 7.95 13.88 -11.07
CA GLN A 71 7.93 15.21 -11.71
C GLN A 71 8.92 15.30 -12.88
N VAL A 72 10.07 14.62 -12.77
CA VAL A 72 11.07 14.59 -13.85
C VAL A 72 10.83 13.48 -14.88
N GLY A 73 9.77 12.68 -14.72
CA GLY A 73 9.42 11.62 -15.67
C GLY A 73 10.28 10.35 -15.56
N GLU A 74 10.97 10.15 -14.44
CA GLU A 74 11.86 9.00 -14.23
C GLU A 74 11.09 7.68 -14.05
N PRO A 75 11.33 6.64 -14.87
CA PRO A 75 10.63 5.35 -14.77
C PRO A 75 10.82 4.65 -13.41
N THR A 76 11.92 4.94 -12.73
CA THR A 76 12.21 4.42 -11.38
C THR A 76 11.09 4.76 -10.39
N ALA A 77 10.43 5.93 -10.53
CA ALA A 77 9.31 6.31 -9.66
C ALA A 77 8.18 5.27 -9.71
N ALA A 78 7.81 4.87 -10.94
CA ALA A 78 6.76 3.91 -11.20
C ALA A 78 7.13 2.50 -10.70
N ARG A 79 8.42 2.12 -10.80
CA ARG A 79 8.94 0.86 -10.26
C ARG A 79 8.88 0.83 -8.73
N LEU A 80 9.37 1.86 -8.06
CA LEU A 80 9.38 1.97 -6.60
C LEU A 80 7.96 1.90 -6.03
N LEU A 81 7.01 2.65 -6.60
CA LEU A 81 5.62 2.57 -6.14
C LEU A 81 4.97 1.21 -6.39
N SER A 82 5.33 0.54 -7.49
CA SER A 82 4.81 -0.81 -7.77
C SER A 82 5.33 -1.82 -6.74
N LEU A 83 6.63 -1.76 -6.40
CA LEU A 83 7.23 -2.61 -5.38
C LEU A 83 6.58 -2.39 -4.01
N HIS A 84 6.42 -1.11 -3.62
CA HIS A 84 5.73 -0.74 -2.38
C HIS A 84 4.31 -1.28 -2.33
N ASN A 85 3.50 -1.03 -3.37
CA ASN A 85 2.09 -1.44 -3.37
C ASN A 85 1.91 -2.97 -3.31
N VAL A 86 2.79 -3.72 -3.98
CA VAL A 86 2.80 -5.19 -3.90
C VAL A 86 3.19 -5.63 -2.50
N ALA A 87 4.26 -5.09 -1.93
CA ALA A 87 4.71 -5.42 -0.58
C ALA A 87 3.64 -5.11 0.47
N TRP A 88 3.00 -3.95 0.41
CA TRP A 88 1.89 -3.57 1.31
C TRP A 88 0.71 -4.55 1.20
N THR A 89 0.35 -4.96 -0.02
CA THR A 89 -0.74 -5.91 -0.24
C THR A 89 -0.41 -7.28 0.34
N LEU A 90 0.83 -7.75 0.17
CA LEU A 90 1.29 -9.01 0.75
C LEU A 90 1.32 -8.95 2.29
N GLN A 91 1.75 -7.84 2.88
CA GLN A 91 1.67 -7.63 4.32
C GLN A 91 0.23 -7.66 4.84
N LEU A 92 -0.72 -7.08 4.11
CA LEU A 92 -2.15 -7.21 4.44
C LEU A 92 -2.63 -8.67 4.38
N MET A 93 -2.20 -9.44 3.37
CA MET A 93 -2.46 -10.89 3.28
C MET A 93 -1.91 -11.64 4.51
N ASP A 94 -0.67 -11.37 4.90
CA ASP A 94 -0.03 -11.98 6.06
C ASP A 94 -0.80 -11.68 7.35
N ARG A 95 -1.18 -10.42 7.56
CA ARG A 95 -2.00 -10.00 8.70
C ARG A 95 -3.34 -10.74 8.74
N MET A 96 -4.01 -10.90 7.61
CA MET A 96 -5.28 -11.64 7.56
C MET A 96 -5.08 -13.13 7.84
N ARG A 97 -4.05 -13.77 7.27
CA ARG A 97 -3.72 -15.18 7.59
C ARG A 97 -3.49 -15.38 9.09
N ALA A 98 -2.68 -14.50 9.71
CA ALA A 98 -2.40 -14.55 11.14
C ALA A 98 -3.68 -14.35 11.98
N ALA A 99 -4.55 -13.40 11.59
CA ALA A 99 -5.78 -13.12 12.30
C ALA A 99 -6.82 -14.24 12.16
N VAL A 100 -6.89 -14.92 11.01
CA VAL A 100 -7.72 -16.12 10.84
C VAL A 100 -7.24 -17.23 11.77
N ALA A 101 -5.94 -17.54 11.76
CA ALA A 101 -5.35 -18.57 12.61
C ALA A 101 -5.55 -18.28 14.12
N ALA A 102 -5.50 -17.01 14.52
CA ALA A 102 -5.70 -16.58 15.90
C ALA A 102 -7.18 -16.35 16.29
N GLY A 103 -8.14 -16.53 15.38
CA GLY A 103 -9.55 -16.25 15.64
C GLY A 103 -9.91 -14.76 15.82
N THR A 104 -9.03 -13.85 15.41
CA THR A 104 -9.18 -12.38 15.58
C THR A 104 -9.53 -11.65 14.28
N PHE A 105 -9.80 -12.37 13.19
CA PHE A 105 -10.07 -11.80 11.86
C PHE A 105 -11.16 -10.72 11.83
N HIS A 106 -12.25 -10.88 12.59
CA HIS A 106 -13.32 -9.86 12.62
C HIS A 106 -12.86 -8.51 13.18
N ALA A 107 -11.92 -8.50 14.13
CA ALA A 107 -11.35 -7.26 14.65
C ALA A 107 -10.48 -6.58 13.58
N LEU A 108 -9.61 -7.34 12.92
CA LEU A 108 -8.80 -6.86 11.81
C LEU A 108 -9.67 -6.32 10.66
N ARG A 109 -10.76 -7.02 10.30
CA ARG A 109 -11.69 -6.58 9.26
C ARG A 109 -12.27 -5.20 9.58
N ARG A 110 -12.71 -4.96 10.82
CA ARG A 110 -13.21 -3.63 11.24
C ARG A 110 -12.13 -2.56 11.15
N GLU A 111 -10.92 -2.86 11.59
CA GLU A 111 -9.77 -1.95 11.52
C GLU A 111 -9.48 -1.55 10.07
N VAL A 112 -9.35 -2.53 9.17
CA VAL A 112 -9.07 -2.29 7.75
C VAL A 112 -10.19 -1.47 7.10
N LEU A 113 -11.45 -1.79 7.39
CA LEU A 113 -12.61 -1.08 6.84
C LEU A 113 -12.79 0.33 7.41
N ALA A 114 -12.27 0.63 8.60
CA ALA A 114 -12.30 2.00 9.12
C ALA A 114 -11.49 2.97 8.24
N VAL A 115 -10.50 2.47 7.50
CA VAL A 115 -9.66 3.27 6.60
C VAL A 115 -10.03 3.04 5.12
N TRP A 116 -10.30 1.79 4.75
CA TRP A 116 -10.46 1.33 3.36
C TRP A 116 -11.89 0.90 3.00
N GLY A 117 -12.84 1.12 3.91
CA GLY A 117 -14.27 0.89 3.74
C GLY A 117 -14.93 1.89 2.81
#